data_AF-A0A3N9V8V8-F1
#
_entry.id   AF-A0A3N9V8V8-F1
#
_cell.length_a   1.000
_cell.length_b   1.000
_cell.length_c   1.000
_cell.angle_alpha   90.00
_cell.angle_beta   90.00
_cell.angle_gamma   90.00
#
_symmetry.space_group_name_H-M   'P 1'
#
loop_
_entity.id
_entity.type
_entity.pdbx_description
1 polymer ?
#
loop_
_entity_poly.entity_id
_entity_poly.type
_entity_poly.pdbx_seq_one_letter_code
_entity_poly.pdbx_strand_id
1 'polypeptide(L)'
;MSGDEAVAWVNRYRRLVEREIRKFMVNSPYELGDYLGDAYEAALVAATVSERKGISFSSTFWLTLKRNASRVSPCANARRGSSVSLPEFDCREYSDEVYYGEDVHQPDPEEFLILRSDPALTEESVLLQLMERLMPVERKVLTCVCGLQGARMSYSETALFLGMTHGAVSQSFRRIMRKALQYRADCASAGCIPCR
;
A
#
# COMPACT_ATOMS: atom_id res chain seq x y z
N MET A 1 -37.52 1.48 5.76
CA MET A 1 -37.24 2.89 5.43
C MET A 1 -37.00 2.93 3.94
N SER A 2 -37.75 3.76 3.21
CA SER A 2 -37.67 3.80 1.74
C SER A 2 -36.43 4.58 1.26
N GLY A 3 -36.10 4.46 -0.03
CA GLY A 3 -35.00 5.21 -0.65
C GLY A 3 -35.21 6.73 -0.58
N ASP A 4 -36.43 7.20 -0.85
CA ASP A 4 -36.77 8.62 -0.79
C ASP A 4 -36.68 9.17 0.63
N GLU A 5 -37.11 8.40 1.63
CA GLU A 5 -36.93 8.72 3.04
C GLU A 5 -35.45 8.81 3.42
N ALA A 6 -34.60 7.96 2.82
CA ALA A 6 -33.16 7.97 3.05
C ALA A 6 -32.49 9.24 2.52
N VAL A 7 -32.86 9.65 1.30
CA VAL A 7 -32.36 10.89 0.69
C VAL A 7 -32.87 12.11 1.46
N ALA A 8 -34.14 12.12 1.84
CA ALA A 8 -34.71 13.17 2.68
C ALA A 8 -34.01 13.25 4.05
N TRP A 9 -33.61 12.11 4.62
CA TRP A 9 -32.84 12.06 5.86
C TRP A 9 -31.47 12.72 5.71
N VAL A 10 -30.73 12.41 4.63
CA VAL A 10 -29.43 13.06 4.36
C VAL A 10 -29.58 14.58 4.24
N ASN A 11 -30.61 15.03 3.52
CA ASN A 11 -30.92 16.45 3.39
C ASN A 11 -31.26 17.10 4.74
N ARG A 12 -32.08 16.44 5.56
CA ARG A 12 -32.47 16.92 6.90
C ARG A 12 -31.28 17.05 7.84
N TYR A 13 -30.34 16.11 7.76
CA TYR A 13 -29.13 16.08 8.60
C TYR A 13 -27.88 16.60 7.88
N ARG A 14 -28.05 17.35 6.78
CA ARG A 14 -26.96 17.74 5.89
C ARG A 14 -25.77 18.37 6.62
N ARG A 15 -26.02 19.31 7.53
CA ARG A 15 -24.96 19.96 8.33
C ARG A 15 -24.13 18.97 9.16
N LEU A 16 -24.77 17.93 9.69
CA LEU A 16 -24.10 16.88 10.45
C LEU A 16 -23.25 16.01 9.54
N VAL A 17 -23.79 15.62 8.38
CA VAL A 17 -23.10 14.83 7.37
C VAL A 17 -21.88 15.58 6.84
N GLU A 18 -22.03 16.85 6.47
CA GLU A 18 -20.93 17.70 5.99
C GLU A 18 -19.82 17.85 7.03
N ARG A 19 -20.16 18.05 8.30
CA ARG A 19 -19.16 18.11 9.38
C ARG A 19 -18.33 16.84 9.47
N GLU A 20 -18.95 15.69 9.22
CA GLU A 20 -18.28 14.40 9.30
C GLU A 20 -17.46 14.10 8.05
N ILE A 21 -17.96 14.49 6.87
CA ILE A 21 -17.23 14.44 5.60
C ILE A 21 -15.92 15.23 5.68
N ARG A 22 -15.94 16.43 6.29
CA ARG A 22 -14.74 17.28 6.41
C ARG A 22 -13.57 16.58 7.08
N LYS A 23 -13.79 15.56 7.90
CA LYS A 23 -12.72 14.75 8.52
C LYS A 23 -11.96 13.90 7.50
N PHE A 24 -12.62 13.48 6.42
CA PHE A 24 -12.01 12.71 5.33
C PHE A 24 -11.38 13.61 4.27
N MET A 25 -11.83 14.87 4.19
CA MET A 25 -11.31 15.84 3.22
C MET A 25 -9.88 16.32 3.50
N VAL A 26 -9.38 16.20 4.73
CA VAL A 26 -8.07 16.77 5.14
C VAL A 26 -6.90 16.28 4.27
N ASN A 27 -6.94 15.03 3.83
CA ASN A 27 -5.88 14.41 3.01
C ASN A 27 -6.41 13.93 1.65
N SER A 28 -7.44 14.61 1.13
CA SER A 28 -8.18 14.21 -0.05
C SER A 28 -8.12 15.29 -1.12
N PRO A 29 -7.93 14.94 -2.41
CA PRO A 29 -8.06 15.90 -3.51
C PRO A 29 -9.53 16.27 -3.82
N TYR A 30 -10.50 15.49 -3.33
CA TYR A 30 -11.94 15.67 -3.61
C TYR A 30 -12.62 16.76 -2.79
N GLU A 31 -13.66 17.37 -3.37
CA GLU A 31 -14.43 18.44 -2.75
C GLU A 31 -15.64 17.92 -1.95
N LEU A 32 -16.26 18.80 -1.17
CA LEU A 32 -17.43 18.46 -0.35
C LEU A 32 -18.59 17.88 -1.19
N GLY A 33 -18.73 18.34 -2.44
CA GLY A 33 -19.76 17.86 -3.37
C GLY A 33 -19.61 16.37 -3.70
N ASP A 34 -18.37 15.92 -3.94
CA ASP A 34 -18.08 14.52 -4.28
C ASP A 34 -18.49 13.58 -3.14
N TYR A 35 -18.09 13.93 -1.92
CA TYR A 35 -18.45 13.18 -0.72
C TYR A 35 -19.94 13.26 -0.36
N LEU A 36 -20.63 14.32 -0.76
CA LEU A 36 -22.09 14.38 -0.62
C LEU A 36 -22.77 13.39 -1.59
N GLY A 37 -22.23 13.20 -2.80
CA GLY A 37 -22.62 12.13 -3.71
C GLY A 37 -22.50 10.76 -3.03
N ASP A 38 -21.35 10.49 -2.42
CA ASP A 38 -21.10 9.25 -1.65
C ASP A 38 -22.06 9.09 -0.47
N ALA A 39 -22.48 10.19 0.17
CA ALA A 39 -23.46 10.14 1.25
C ALA A 39 -24.85 9.75 0.75
N TYR A 40 -25.28 10.22 -0.42
CA TYR A 40 -26.55 9.77 -1.00
C TYR A 40 -26.51 8.30 -1.41
N GLU A 41 -25.40 7.84 -2.02
CA GLU A 41 -25.20 6.43 -2.32
C GLU A 41 -25.25 5.58 -1.04
N ALA A 42 -24.53 6.00 0.00
CA ALA A 42 -24.53 5.32 1.30
C ALA A 42 -25.92 5.27 1.94
N ALA A 43 -26.75 6.29 1.74
CA ALA A 43 -28.13 6.31 2.22
C ALA A 43 -29.01 5.30 1.48
N LEU A 44 -28.90 5.19 0.16
CA LEU A 44 -29.65 4.19 -0.61
C LEU A 44 -29.24 2.76 -0.20
N VAL A 45 -27.94 2.51 -0.07
CA VAL A 45 -27.42 1.21 0.41
C VAL A 45 -27.93 0.92 1.83
N ALA A 46 -27.85 1.89 2.75
CA ALA A 46 -28.31 1.71 4.11
C ALA A 46 -29.83 1.48 4.20
N ALA A 47 -30.64 2.09 3.33
CA ALA A 47 -32.08 1.83 3.26
C ALA A 47 -32.37 0.38 2.88
N THR A 48 -31.72 -0.13 1.82
CA THR A 48 -31.90 -1.53 1.37
C THR A 48 -31.44 -2.54 2.43
N VAL A 49 -30.33 -2.26 3.12
CA VAL A 49 -29.80 -3.14 4.16
C VAL A 49 -30.65 -3.10 5.42
N SER A 50 -31.12 -1.92 5.81
CA SER A 50 -32.04 -1.74 6.95
C SER A 50 -33.34 -2.51 6.73
N GLU A 51 -33.92 -2.41 5.53
CA GLU A 51 -35.13 -3.13 5.16
C GLU A 51 -34.94 -4.65 5.13
N ARG A 52 -33.85 -5.13 4.51
CA ARG A 52 -33.59 -6.58 4.36
C ARG A 52 -33.15 -7.27 5.65
N LYS A 53 -32.36 -6.59 6.48
CA LYS A 53 -31.71 -7.20 7.66
C LYS A 53 -32.28 -6.72 9.00
N GLY A 54 -33.20 -5.75 8.99
CA GLY A 54 -33.75 -5.15 10.22
C GLY A 54 -32.72 -4.38 11.04
N ILE A 55 -31.61 -3.95 10.43
CA ILE A 55 -30.54 -3.20 11.11
C ILE A 55 -30.88 -1.71 11.07
N SER A 56 -30.52 -0.96 12.12
CA SER A 56 -30.70 0.49 12.14
C SER A 56 -30.13 1.17 10.89
N PHE A 57 -30.96 1.99 10.24
CA PHE A 57 -30.57 2.78 9.08
C PHE A 57 -29.35 3.66 9.39
N SER A 58 -29.42 4.44 10.48
CA SER A 58 -28.37 5.38 10.87
C SER A 58 -27.02 4.69 11.06
N SER A 59 -27.00 3.55 11.75
CA SER A 59 -25.78 2.77 11.98
C SER A 59 -25.18 2.27 10.65
N THR A 60 -26.04 1.75 9.77
CA THR A 60 -25.60 1.24 8.46
C THR A 60 -25.12 2.37 7.54
N PHE A 61 -25.79 3.51 7.58
CA PHE A 61 -25.43 4.72 6.85
C PHE A 61 -24.02 5.19 7.22
N TRP A 62 -23.74 5.43 8.51
CA TRP A 62 -22.43 5.93 8.93
C TRP A 62 -21.30 4.94 8.62
N LEU A 63 -21.56 3.64 8.75
CA LEU A 63 -20.59 2.61 8.42
C LEU A 63 -20.29 2.58 6.91
N THR A 64 -21.33 2.73 6.08
CA THR A 64 -21.20 2.71 4.62
C THR A 64 -20.53 3.99 4.11
N LEU A 65 -20.93 5.16 4.61
CA LEU A 65 -20.31 6.45 4.28
C LEU A 65 -18.82 6.45 4.66
N LYS A 66 -18.48 6.01 5.88
CA LYS A 66 -17.09 5.91 6.30
C LYS A 66 -16.29 4.96 5.40
N ARG A 67 -16.87 3.82 5.01
CA ARG A 67 -16.23 2.87 4.09
C ARG A 67 -15.97 3.50 2.73
N ASN A 68 -16.95 4.17 2.14
CA ASN A 68 -16.84 4.81 0.84
C ASN A 68 -15.78 5.92 0.87
N ALA A 69 -15.88 6.84 1.83
CA ALA A 69 -14.91 7.92 2.00
C ALA A 69 -13.47 7.41 2.24
N SER A 70 -13.31 6.28 2.95
CA SER A 70 -11.99 5.69 3.20
C SER A 70 -11.38 4.97 1.98
N ARG A 71 -12.15 4.72 0.92
CA ARG A 71 -11.62 4.14 -0.33
C ARG A 71 -10.87 5.18 -1.16
N VAL A 72 -11.32 6.43 -1.10
CA VAL A 72 -10.81 7.54 -1.91
C VAL A 72 -9.90 8.48 -1.12
N SER A 73 -9.97 8.43 0.21
CA SER A 73 -9.09 9.20 1.10
C SER A 73 -8.61 8.32 2.26
N PRO A 74 -7.28 8.11 2.42
CA PRO A 74 -6.76 7.44 3.59
C PRO A 74 -7.08 8.27 4.84
N CYS A 75 -7.80 7.67 5.79
CA CYS A 75 -8.20 8.32 7.04
C CYS A 75 -6.99 8.97 7.75
N ALA A 76 -7.06 10.27 8.01
CA ALA A 76 -6.06 11.03 8.77
C ALA A 76 -5.81 10.48 10.21
N ASN A 77 -6.74 9.66 10.73
CA ASN A 77 -6.68 9.08 12.06
C ASN A 77 -6.24 7.60 12.08
N ALA A 78 -5.50 7.13 11.08
CA ALA A 78 -4.78 5.86 11.20
C ALA A 78 -3.81 5.97 12.38
N ARG A 79 -4.24 5.49 13.56
CA ARG A 79 -3.37 5.30 14.73
C ARG A 79 -2.10 4.61 14.24
N ARG A 80 -0.95 5.16 14.62
CA ARG A 80 0.38 4.52 14.45
C ARG A 80 0.23 3.03 14.76
N GLY A 81 0.20 2.18 13.72
CA GLY A 81 0.10 0.73 13.87
C GLY A 81 -1.04 0.02 13.11
N SER A 82 -2.05 0.72 12.59
CA SER A 82 -2.96 0.08 11.62
C SER A 82 -2.36 0.19 10.22
N SER A 83 -1.92 -0.94 9.66
CA SER A 83 -1.63 -1.07 8.24
C SER A 83 -2.92 -0.84 7.46
N VAL A 84 -3.21 0.41 7.11
CA VAL A 84 -4.13 0.71 6.03
C VAL A 84 -3.40 0.24 4.78
N SER A 85 -3.67 -1.00 4.38
CA SER A 85 -3.36 -1.49 3.05
C SER A 85 -4.13 -0.63 2.08
N LEU A 86 -3.50 0.46 1.63
CA LEU A 86 -3.90 1.16 0.43
C LEU A 86 -4.02 0.09 -0.66
N PRO A 87 -5.17 -0.02 -1.37
CA PRO A 87 -5.21 -0.87 -2.53
C PRO A 87 -4.08 -0.45 -3.47
N GLU A 88 -3.46 -1.43 -4.11
CA GLU A 88 -2.30 -1.42 -5.02
C GLU A 88 -2.47 -0.52 -6.27
N PHE A 89 -3.01 0.69 -6.13
CA PHE A 89 -2.90 1.72 -7.12
C PHE A 89 -1.64 2.52 -6.80
N ASP A 90 -0.58 2.17 -7.53
CA ASP A 90 0.62 2.97 -7.74
C ASP A 90 0.19 4.41 -8.02
N CYS A 91 0.23 5.27 -6.99
CA CYS A 91 0.12 6.71 -7.17
C CYS A 91 1.41 7.18 -7.83
N ARG A 92 1.56 6.90 -9.13
CA ARG A 92 2.47 7.65 -9.98
C ARG A 92 2.03 9.10 -9.89
N GLU A 93 2.90 9.90 -9.31
CA GLU A 93 2.81 11.35 -9.28
C GLU A 93 2.68 11.80 -10.74
N TYR A 94 1.46 12.12 -11.19
CA TYR A 94 1.28 12.85 -12.43
C TYR A 94 1.70 14.29 -12.12
N SER A 95 2.97 14.58 -12.35
CA SER A 95 3.44 15.97 -12.36
C SER A 95 2.88 16.62 -13.62
N ASP A 96 1.83 17.43 -13.48
CA ASP A 96 1.37 18.37 -14.52
C ASP A 96 2.35 19.56 -14.67
N GLU A 97 3.65 19.31 -14.54
CA GLU A 97 4.66 20.25 -14.99
C GLU A 97 4.78 20.08 -16.49
N VAL A 98 4.16 21.02 -17.20
CA VAL A 98 4.43 21.32 -18.61
C VAL A 98 5.92 21.69 -18.73
N TYR A 99 6.78 20.68 -18.81
CA TYR A 99 8.20 20.84 -19.05
C TYR A 99 8.41 20.94 -20.56
N TYR A 100 8.39 22.16 -21.08
CA TYR A 100 8.97 22.43 -22.39
C TYR A 100 10.49 22.28 -22.30
N GLY A 101 11.03 21.20 -22.85
CA GLY A 101 12.43 21.10 -23.27
C GLY A 101 13.34 20.26 -22.38
N GLU A 102 13.49 18.98 -22.70
CA GLU A 102 14.72 18.34 -23.17
C GLU A 102 14.41 16.86 -23.41
N ASP A 103 14.97 16.28 -24.47
CA ASP A 103 14.66 14.95 -25.00
C ASP A 103 14.55 13.88 -23.90
N VAL A 104 13.32 13.47 -23.59
CA VAL A 104 13.09 12.23 -22.85
C VAL A 104 13.45 11.11 -23.82
N HIS A 105 14.70 10.67 -23.74
CA HIS A 105 15.17 9.44 -24.36
C HIS A 105 14.31 8.31 -23.80
N GLN A 106 13.19 8.05 -24.46
CA GLN A 106 12.44 6.82 -24.28
C GLN A 106 13.37 5.75 -24.85
N PRO A 107 13.96 4.85 -24.03
CA PRO A 107 14.90 3.88 -24.55
C PRO A 107 14.17 3.06 -25.61
N ASP A 108 14.80 2.94 -26.77
CA ASP A 108 14.30 2.15 -27.90
C ASP A 108 13.92 0.75 -27.36
N PRO A 109 12.81 0.12 -27.81
CA PRO A 109 12.51 -1.28 -27.49
C PRO A 109 13.72 -2.23 -27.60
N GLU A 110 14.72 -1.93 -28.44
CA GLU A 110 16.00 -2.65 -28.46
C GLU A 110 16.92 -2.37 -27.24
N GLU A 111 16.98 -1.14 -26.71
CA GLU A 111 17.70 -0.84 -25.45
C GLU A 111 17.06 -1.51 -24.23
N PHE A 112 15.72 -1.61 -24.21
CA PHE A 112 15.00 -2.33 -23.16
C PHE A 112 15.28 -3.84 -23.19
N LEU A 113 15.51 -4.39 -24.40
CA LEU A 113 15.97 -5.76 -24.59
C LEU A 113 17.43 -5.91 -24.19
N ILE A 114 18.33 -4.95 -24.46
CA ILE A 114 19.73 -4.97 -24.02
C ILE A 114 19.84 -4.93 -22.48
N LEU A 115 19.04 -4.10 -21.80
CA LEU A 115 18.93 -4.05 -20.33
C LEU A 115 18.46 -5.38 -19.70
N ARG A 116 17.63 -6.15 -20.41
CA ARG A 116 17.25 -7.52 -19.99
C ARG A 116 18.22 -8.60 -20.46
N SER A 117 19.02 -8.31 -21.48
CA SER A 117 19.98 -9.24 -22.08
C SER A 117 21.33 -9.24 -21.38
N ASP A 118 21.55 -8.34 -20.40
CA ASP A 118 22.71 -8.40 -19.52
C ASP A 118 22.35 -9.17 -18.22
N PRO A 119 22.62 -10.49 -18.14
CA PRO A 119 22.27 -11.32 -16.98
C PRO A 119 23.03 -10.91 -15.70
N ALA A 120 23.96 -9.95 -15.79
CA ALA A 120 24.76 -9.47 -14.68
C ALA A 120 24.14 -8.29 -13.88
N LEU A 121 23.05 -7.67 -14.37
CA LEU A 121 22.52 -6.41 -13.81
C LEU A 121 21.03 -6.42 -13.42
N THR A 122 20.34 -7.56 -13.49
CA THR A 122 18.94 -7.67 -13.06
C THR A 122 18.82 -7.68 -11.53
N GLU A 123 17.72 -7.13 -10.97
CA GLU A 123 17.44 -7.15 -9.52
C GLU A 123 17.53 -8.57 -8.92
N GLU A 124 17.16 -9.59 -9.71
CA GLU A 124 17.29 -11.00 -9.36
C GLU A 124 18.76 -11.45 -9.24
N SER A 125 19.64 -10.97 -10.11
CA SER A 125 21.08 -11.26 -10.05
C SER A 125 21.74 -10.70 -8.79
N VAL A 126 21.33 -9.49 -8.36
CA VAL A 126 21.81 -8.86 -7.12
C VAL A 126 21.36 -9.63 -5.89
N LEU A 127 20.09 -10.09 -5.88
CA LEU A 127 19.56 -10.92 -4.82
C LEU A 127 20.30 -12.26 -4.73
N LEU A 128 20.58 -12.91 -5.86
CA LEU A 128 21.34 -14.17 -5.90
C LEU A 128 22.77 -13.99 -5.37
N GLN A 129 23.47 -12.94 -5.81
CA GLN A 129 24.83 -12.61 -5.34
C GLN A 129 24.85 -12.30 -3.84
N LEU A 130 23.82 -11.63 -3.32
CA LEU A 130 23.67 -11.42 -1.88
C LEU A 130 23.43 -12.75 -1.15
N MET A 131 22.56 -13.63 -1.69
CA MET A 131 22.24 -14.93 -1.10
C MET A 131 23.46 -15.87 -1.01
N GLU A 132 24.45 -15.74 -1.88
CA GLU A 132 25.72 -16.48 -1.80
C GLU A 132 26.56 -16.09 -0.57
N ARG A 133 26.46 -14.84 -0.11
CA ARG A 133 27.19 -14.32 1.07
C ARG A 133 26.48 -14.58 2.40
N LEU A 134 25.29 -15.19 2.36
CA LEU A 134 24.48 -15.49 3.54
C LEU A 134 24.68 -16.93 4.03
N MET A 135 24.66 -17.10 5.35
CA MET A 135 24.67 -18.41 5.96
C MET A 135 23.37 -19.18 5.59
N PRO A 136 23.35 -20.52 5.59
CA PRO A 136 22.16 -21.30 5.27
C PRO A 136 20.92 -20.91 6.09
N VAL A 137 21.10 -20.57 7.37
CA VAL A 137 20.02 -20.11 8.26
C VAL A 137 19.56 -18.69 7.87
N GLU A 138 20.50 -17.80 7.54
CA GLU A 138 20.20 -16.43 7.10
C GLU A 138 19.42 -16.43 5.79
N ARG A 139 19.78 -17.32 4.85
CA ARG A 139 19.03 -17.50 3.60
C ARG A 139 17.58 -17.87 3.88
N LYS A 140 17.33 -18.90 4.70
CA LYS A 140 15.97 -19.32 5.06
C LYS A 140 15.18 -18.18 5.72
N VAL A 141 15.82 -17.44 6.64
CA VAL A 141 15.20 -16.27 7.28
C VAL A 141 14.84 -15.20 6.24
N LEU A 142 15.75 -14.86 5.32
CA LEU A 142 15.49 -13.89 4.26
C LEU A 142 14.33 -14.34 3.36
N THR A 143 14.33 -15.61 2.94
CA THR A 143 13.31 -16.20 2.07
C THR A 143 11.92 -16.11 2.70
N CYS A 144 11.77 -16.47 3.99
CA CYS A 144 10.49 -16.40 4.70
C CYS A 144 10.02 -14.96 4.93
N VAL A 145 10.93 -14.07 5.36
CA VAL A 145 10.58 -12.68 5.70
C VAL A 145 10.27 -11.83 4.47
N CYS A 146 10.94 -12.10 3.34
CA CYS A 146 10.72 -11.38 2.09
C CYS A 146 9.67 -12.05 1.19
N GLY A 147 9.18 -13.25 1.54
CA GLY A 147 8.19 -13.96 0.73
C GLY A 147 8.76 -14.54 -0.58
N LEU A 148 10.07 -14.80 -0.66
CA LEU A 148 10.70 -15.30 -1.90
C LEU A 148 10.26 -16.73 -2.28
N GLN A 149 9.55 -17.44 -1.38
CA GLN A 149 8.94 -18.75 -1.63
C GLN A 149 7.40 -18.72 -1.53
N GLY A 150 6.78 -17.54 -1.59
CA GLY A 150 5.33 -17.40 -1.52
C GLY A 150 4.89 -16.24 -0.64
N ALA A 151 4.09 -16.51 0.39
CA ALA A 151 3.59 -15.45 1.28
C ALA A 151 4.69 -14.94 2.21
N ARG A 152 4.73 -13.61 2.40
CA ARG A 152 5.58 -12.96 3.40
C ARG A 152 5.16 -13.36 4.81
N MET A 153 6.11 -13.85 5.61
CA MET A 153 5.89 -14.23 7.00
C MET A 153 6.37 -13.13 7.95
N SER A 154 5.63 -12.91 9.03
CA SER A 154 6.10 -12.10 10.17
C SER A 154 7.29 -12.78 10.87
N TYR A 155 8.01 -12.05 11.72
CA TYR A 155 9.11 -12.63 12.49
C TYR A 155 8.66 -13.73 13.44
N SER A 156 7.45 -13.62 13.99
CA SER A 156 6.86 -14.63 14.87
C SER A 156 6.52 -15.90 14.10
N GLU A 157 5.92 -15.78 12.92
CA GLU A 157 5.62 -16.91 12.04
C GLU A 157 6.90 -17.56 11.50
N THR A 158 7.88 -16.75 11.12
CA THR A 158 9.19 -17.24 10.66
C THR A 158 9.93 -17.99 11.78
N ALA A 159 9.85 -17.48 13.01
CA ALA A 159 10.43 -18.14 14.18
C ALA A 159 9.80 -19.51 14.42
N LEU A 160 8.46 -19.60 14.37
CA LEU A 160 7.74 -20.86 14.45
C LEU A 160 8.10 -21.82 13.32
N PHE A 161 8.17 -21.33 12.08
CA PHE A 161 8.46 -22.14 10.90
C PHE A 161 9.88 -22.69 10.87
N LEU A 162 10.87 -21.91 11.33
CA LEU A 162 12.28 -22.29 11.34
C LEU A 162 12.74 -22.93 12.66
N GLY A 163 11.86 -23.07 13.66
CA GLY A 163 12.23 -23.59 14.99
C GLY A 163 13.20 -22.66 15.74
N MET A 164 13.10 -21.36 15.52
CA MET A 164 13.97 -20.32 16.11
C MET A 164 13.18 -19.46 17.10
N THR A 165 13.87 -18.67 17.92
CA THR A 165 13.22 -17.63 18.71
C THR A 165 12.98 -16.38 17.86
N HIS A 166 11.93 -15.62 18.16
CA HIS A 166 11.67 -14.33 17.50
C HIS A 166 12.89 -13.39 17.58
N GLY A 167 13.59 -13.38 18.73
CA GLY A 167 14.82 -12.62 18.91
C GLY A 167 15.93 -13.05 17.95
N ALA A 168 16.13 -14.37 17.77
CA ALA A 168 17.12 -14.91 16.85
C ALA A 168 16.80 -14.59 15.38
N VAL A 169 15.52 -14.60 14.99
CA VAL A 169 15.07 -14.18 13.65
C VAL A 169 15.34 -12.69 13.43
N SER A 170 14.94 -11.84 14.36
CA SER A 170 15.17 -10.39 14.29
C SER A 170 16.67 -10.05 14.21
N GLN A 171 17.49 -10.71 15.03
CA GLN A 171 18.94 -10.52 15.02
C GLN A 171 19.58 -11.02 13.72
N SER A 172 19.12 -12.16 13.19
CA SER A 172 19.57 -12.68 11.90
C SER A 172 19.21 -11.72 10.78
N PHE A 173 17.98 -11.20 10.75
CA PHE A 173 17.55 -10.25 9.72
C PHE A 173 18.33 -8.94 9.77
N ARG A 174 18.60 -8.38 10.97
CA ARG A 174 19.49 -7.21 11.11
C ARG A 174 20.92 -7.48 10.64
N ARG A 175 21.41 -8.70 10.79
CA ARG A 175 22.73 -9.10 10.30
C ARG A 175 22.75 -9.18 8.77
N ILE A 176 21.69 -9.73 8.17
CA ILE A 176 21.49 -9.77 6.72
C ILE A 176 21.46 -8.35 6.13
N MET A 177 20.69 -7.43 6.72
CA MET A 177 20.62 -6.05 6.26
C MET A 177 21.98 -5.33 6.33
N ARG A 178 22.79 -5.59 7.38
CA ARG A 178 24.15 -5.05 7.45
C ARG A 178 25.05 -5.61 6.34
N LYS A 179 24.95 -6.91 6.04
CA LYS A 179 25.68 -7.52 4.92
C LYS A 179 25.24 -6.96 3.57
N ALA A 180 23.96 -6.68 3.38
CA ALA A 180 23.43 -6.06 2.16
C ALA A 180 23.94 -4.62 1.96
N LEU A 181 23.99 -3.83 3.04
CA LEU A 181 24.57 -2.47 3.00
C LEU A 181 26.07 -2.50 2.70
N GLN A 182 26.79 -3.46 3.29
CA GLN A 182 28.21 -3.65 3.02
C GLN A 182 28.44 -4.10 1.58
N TYR A 183 27.63 -5.02 1.07
CA TYR A 183 27.63 -5.45 -0.32
C TYR A 183 27.47 -4.26 -1.29
N ARG A 184 26.50 -3.39 -1.02
CA ARG A 184 26.29 -2.16 -1.81
C ARG A 184 27.52 -1.24 -1.78
N ALA A 185 28.16 -1.08 -0.62
CA ALA A 185 29.37 -0.28 -0.49
C ALA A 185 30.55 -0.89 -1.26
N ASP A 186 30.72 -2.21 -1.21
CA ASP A 186 31.75 -2.93 -1.97
C ASP A 186 31.55 -2.73 -3.48
N CYS A 187 30.31 -2.87 -3.98
CA CYS A 187 29.97 -2.66 -5.40
C CYS A 187 30.28 -1.22 -5.85
N ALA A 188 29.97 -0.22 -5.02
CA ALA A 188 30.26 1.19 -5.31
C ALA A 188 31.78 1.48 -5.35
N SER A 189 32.57 0.79 -4.53
CA SER A 189 34.04 0.94 -4.49
C SER A 189 34.77 0.24 -5.65
N ALA A 190 34.16 -0.83 -6.19
CA ALA A 190 34.74 -1.64 -7.27
C ALA A 190 34.50 -1.06 -8.68
N GLY A 191 33.85 0.11 -8.80
CA GLY A 191 33.51 0.70 -10.10
C GLY A 191 32.38 -0.05 -10.84
N CYS A 192 31.72 -1.02 -10.18
CA CYS A 192 30.51 -1.63 -10.70
C CYS A 192 29.38 -0.61 -10.60
N ILE A 193 28.72 -0.34 -11.73
CA ILE A 193 27.63 0.62 -11.86
C ILE A 193 26.62 0.36 -10.73
N PRO A 194 26.25 1.37 -9.93
CA PRO A 194 25.33 1.16 -8.83
C PRO A 194 23.99 0.68 -9.40
N CYS A 195 23.51 -0.46 -8.89
CA CYS A 195 22.14 -0.90 -9.09
C CYS A 195 21.23 0.27 -8.69
N ARG A 196 20.63 0.91 -9.70
CA ARG A 196 19.69 2.03 -9.53
C ARG A 196 18.33 1.48 -9.13
#